data_AF-H2T9R2-F1
#
_entry.id   AF-H2T9R2-F1
#
_cell.length_a   1.000
_cell.length_b   1.000
_cell.length_c   1.000
_cell.angle_alpha   90.00
_cell.angle_beta   90.00
_cell.angle_gamma   90.00
#
_symmetry.space_group_name_H-M   'P 1'
#
loop_
_entity.id
_entity.type
_entity.pdbx_description
1 polymer ?
#
loop_
_entity_poly.entity_id
_entity_poly.type
_entity_poly.pdbx_seq_one_letter_code
_entity_poly.pdbx_strand_id
1 'polypeptide(L)'
;MSNTACSHRGQRRCCCGDLTVLIMSLWAILPLSLPIVIITGIWAVYAMALYNQHVCPVDNWLYNISCEEQLPLQRGPVLCCTLDNIPLISKCGTLPPESCFFSLICSAGSFLVMLIGLLRYAQVIEKHQNCILNTAGLSTAWICAAGLILLGNFQVDFAKVLHYIGAGVAFPSSMLSVCLQSALTYKLAKTQEQYWVGHLRMGMTLLALISLVLSGVFFCQESFVLQHTSAIFEWIYCMLIMLFYGTFAFEFGDMSGETLMVLSRGGSAQSFNSDHKAEVGSNRHQVEGFPMVEASW
;
A
#
# COMPACT_ATOMS: atom_id res chain seq x y z
N MET A 1 44.83 51.65 -7.05
CA MET A 1 44.22 51.45 -5.71
C MET A 1 42.72 51.64 -5.88
N SER A 2 41.81 50.68 -5.74
CA SER A 2 41.86 49.26 -5.44
C SER A 2 40.58 48.67 -6.04
N ASN A 3 40.68 47.60 -6.82
CA ASN A 3 39.55 46.84 -7.33
C ASN A 3 39.04 45.90 -6.24
N THR A 4 37.79 46.08 -5.80
CA THR A 4 37.11 45.15 -4.88
C THR A 4 36.41 44.07 -5.71
N ALA A 5 37.03 42.90 -5.79
CA ALA A 5 36.43 41.71 -6.40
C ALA A 5 35.37 41.11 -5.46
N CYS A 6 34.12 41.07 -5.93
CA CYS A 6 33.02 40.40 -5.25
C CYS A 6 33.15 38.88 -5.47
N SER A 7 33.13 38.10 -4.37
CA SER A 7 33.37 36.67 -4.37
C SER A 7 32.17 35.87 -4.91
N HIS A 8 32.27 35.38 -6.14
CA HIS A 8 31.30 34.52 -6.83
C HIS A 8 31.03 33.13 -6.17
N ARG A 9 31.66 32.82 -5.02
CA ARG A 9 31.58 31.50 -4.36
C ARG A 9 30.44 31.35 -3.35
N GLY A 10 29.86 32.45 -2.87
CA GLY A 10 28.75 32.42 -1.89
C GLY A 10 27.38 32.12 -2.50
N GLN A 11 27.13 32.62 -3.72
CA GLN A 11 25.80 32.59 -4.32
C GLN A 11 25.42 31.24 -4.92
N ARG A 12 26.41 30.46 -5.43
CA ARG A 12 26.16 29.09 -5.92
C ARG A 12 25.84 28.10 -4.79
N ARG A 13 26.27 28.38 -3.55
CA ARG A 13 26.04 27.50 -2.40
C ARG A 13 24.61 27.67 -1.83
N CYS A 14 24.04 28.86 -1.91
CA CYS A 14 22.65 29.11 -1.52
C CYS A 14 21.65 28.47 -2.50
N CYS A 15 21.81 28.64 -3.82
CA CYS A 15 20.92 28.00 -4.79
C CYS A 15 21.00 26.46 -4.77
N CYS A 16 22.16 25.88 -4.46
CA CYS A 16 22.29 24.43 -4.29
C CYS A 16 21.61 23.95 -3.00
N GLY A 17 21.69 24.73 -1.91
CA GLY A 17 20.97 24.46 -0.66
C GLY A 17 19.45 24.50 -0.84
N ASP A 18 18.93 25.53 -1.48
CA ASP A 18 17.48 25.69 -1.73
C ASP A 18 16.95 24.59 -2.64
N LEU A 19 17.70 24.22 -3.70
CA LEU A 19 17.32 23.13 -4.59
C LEU A 19 17.39 21.75 -3.91
N THR A 20 18.38 21.53 -3.04
CA THR A 20 18.51 20.26 -2.28
C THR A 20 17.39 20.13 -1.25
N VAL A 21 17.04 21.21 -0.54
CA VAL A 21 15.89 21.24 0.37
C VAL A 21 14.56 21.03 -0.37
N LEU A 22 14.40 21.62 -1.57
CA LEU A 22 13.22 21.40 -2.42
C LEU A 22 13.10 19.93 -2.87
N ILE A 23 14.22 19.29 -3.23
CA ILE A 23 14.28 17.89 -3.66
C ILE A 23 14.04 16.93 -2.49
N MET A 24 14.63 17.20 -1.32
CA MET A 24 14.39 16.46 -0.07
C MET A 24 12.91 16.52 0.34
N SER A 25 12.26 17.67 0.15
CA SER A 25 10.82 17.84 0.38
C SER A 25 9.92 17.13 -0.64
N LEU A 26 10.41 16.83 -1.85
CA LEU A 26 9.59 16.24 -2.92
C LEU A 26 9.26 14.76 -2.63
N TRP A 27 10.19 14.02 -2.04
CA TRP A 27 9.98 12.60 -1.70
C TRP A 27 8.91 12.42 -0.61
N ALA A 28 8.76 13.39 0.30
CA ALA A 28 7.70 13.39 1.30
C ALA A 28 6.29 13.56 0.69
N ILE A 29 6.17 14.14 -0.52
CA ILE A 29 4.88 14.29 -1.21
C ILE A 29 4.30 12.94 -1.60
N LEU A 30 5.14 11.96 -1.94
CA LEU A 30 4.67 10.69 -2.45
C LEU A 30 3.88 9.87 -1.39
N PRO A 31 4.38 9.67 -0.16
CA PRO A 31 3.56 9.06 0.89
C PRO A 31 2.28 9.83 1.21
N LEU A 32 2.27 11.16 1.06
CA LEU A 32 1.09 12.00 1.30
C LEU A 32 0.08 11.94 0.14
N SER A 33 0.54 11.72 -1.09
CA SER A 33 -0.35 11.65 -2.25
C SER A 33 -1.26 10.43 -2.19
N LEU A 34 -0.80 9.30 -1.65
CA LEU A 34 -1.61 8.09 -1.48
C LEU A 34 -2.89 8.35 -0.65
N PRO A 35 -2.83 8.77 0.64
CA PRO A 35 -4.04 9.04 1.40
C PRO A 35 -4.88 10.14 0.75
N ILE A 36 -4.28 11.19 0.19
CA ILE A 36 -5.04 12.26 -0.48
C ILE A 36 -5.86 11.68 -1.64
N VAL A 37 -5.23 10.96 -2.56
CA VAL A 37 -5.90 10.40 -3.75
C VAL A 37 -6.94 9.35 -3.36
N ILE A 38 -6.60 8.42 -2.46
CA ILE A 38 -7.49 7.32 -2.11
C ILE A 38 -8.68 7.81 -1.29
N ILE A 39 -8.44 8.59 -0.23
CA ILE A 39 -9.52 9.06 0.65
C ILE A 39 -10.48 9.95 -0.13
N THR A 40 -9.97 10.94 -0.87
CA THR A 40 -10.84 11.81 -1.69
C THR A 40 -11.58 11.02 -2.76
N GLY A 41 -10.90 10.06 -3.40
CA GLY A 41 -11.49 9.19 -4.40
C GLY A 41 -12.66 8.36 -3.85
N ILE A 42 -12.47 7.64 -2.74
CA ILE A 42 -13.54 6.78 -2.20
C ILE A 42 -14.74 7.59 -1.69
N TRP A 43 -14.51 8.79 -1.14
CA TRP A 43 -15.59 9.71 -0.77
C TRP A 43 -16.35 10.23 -2.00
N ALA A 44 -15.65 10.51 -3.10
CA ALA A 44 -16.30 10.89 -4.35
C ALA A 44 -17.15 9.74 -4.93
N VAL A 45 -16.62 8.50 -4.91
CA VAL A 45 -17.35 7.30 -5.32
C VAL A 45 -18.61 7.11 -4.46
N TYR A 46 -18.48 7.23 -3.14
CA TYR A 46 -19.63 7.18 -2.22
C TYR A 46 -20.65 8.29 -2.51
N ALA A 47 -20.21 9.53 -2.72
CA ALA A 47 -21.12 10.64 -3.03
C ALA A 47 -21.91 10.40 -4.32
N MET A 48 -21.26 9.87 -5.37
CA MET A 48 -21.94 9.49 -6.62
C MET A 48 -22.95 8.35 -6.38
N ALA A 49 -22.52 7.29 -5.69
CA ALA A 49 -23.39 6.15 -5.38
C ALA A 49 -24.61 6.56 -4.54
N LEU A 50 -24.41 7.47 -3.58
CA LEU A 50 -25.47 8.02 -2.75
C LEU A 50 -26.42 8.90 -3.57
N TYR A 51 -25.88 9.76 -4.44
CA TYR A 51 -26.69 10.61 -5.32
C TYR A 51 -27.56 9.75 -6.26
N ASN A 52 -26.99 8.70 -6.83
CA ASN A 52 -27.67 7.76 -7.71
C ASN A 52 -28.55 6.73 -6.97
N GLN A 53 -28.65 6.81 -5.64
CA GLN A 53 -29.45 5.88 -4.80
C GLN A 53 -29.01 4.41 -4.90
N HIS A 54 -27.74 4.16 -5.22
CA HIS A 54 -27.16 2.82 -5.28
C HIS A 54 -26.81 2.27 -3.90
N VAL A 55 -26.49 3.16 -2.95
CA VAL A 55 -26.18 2.81 -1.56
C VAL A 55 -26.95 3.68 -0.57
N CYS A 56 -27.08 3.18 0.66
CA CYS A 56 -27.66 3.91 1.78
C CYS A 56 -26.71 4.97 2.34
N PRO A 57 -27.24 6.06 2.93
CA PRO A 57 -26.43 6.97 3.72
C PRO A 57 -25.73 6.22 4.88
N VAL A 58 -24.47 6.55 5.15
CA VAL A 58 -23.69 6.00 6.29
C VAL A 58 -24.30 6.36 7.65
N ASP A 59 -25.04 7.46 7.73
CA ASP A 59 -25.77 7.87 8.94
C ASP A 59 -27.18 7.23 9.03
N ASN A 60 -27.63 6.51 8.01
CA ASN A 60 -28.92 5.86 8.01
C ASN A 60 -28.87 4.45 8.64
N TRP A 61 -29.45 4.33 9.83
CA TRP A 61 -29.58 3.06 10.56
C TRP A 61 -30.97 2.41 10.39
N LEU A 62 -31.86 3.04 9.62
CA LEU A 62 -33.22 2.54 9.37
C LEU A 62 -33.23 1.73 8.07
N TYR A 63 -33.23 0.40 8.21
CA TYR A 63 -33.36 -0.55 7.11
C TYR A 63 -34.81 -1.00 6.98
N ASN A 64 -35.41 -0.79 5.81
CA ASN A 64 -36.81 -1.16 5.54
C ASN A 64 -36.83 -2.39 4.63
N ILE A 65 -37.36 -3.50 5.15
CA ILE A 65 -37.42 -4.78 4.42
C ILE A 65 -38.49 -4.74 3.31
N SER A 66 -39.59 -4.01 3.54
CA SER A 66 -40.76 -3.93 2.64
C SER A 66 -40.74 -2.74 1.70
N CYS A 67 -39.83 -1.77 1.92
CA CYS A 67 -39.75 -0.54 1.11
C CYS A 67 -41.03 0.30 1.09
N GLU A 68 -41.90 0.19 2.11
CA GLU A 68 -43.22 0.83 2.15
C GLU A 68 -43.19 2.27 2.70
N GLU A 69 -42.17 2.67 3.46
CA GLU A 69 -42.08 4.01 4.07
C GLU A 69 -40.90 4.81 3.51
N GLN A 70 -41.16 6.07 3.10
CA GLN A 70 -40.17 7.00 2.58
C GLN A 70 -39.26 7.53 3.69
N LEU A 71 -37.94 7.36 3.56
CA LEU A 71 -36.97 7.97 4.47
C LEU A 71 -36.91 9.51 4.25
N PRO A 72 -36.91 10.32 5.33
CA PRO A 72 -37.04 11.78 5.23
C PRO A 72 -35.84 12.51 4.58
N LEU A 73 -34.71 11.83 4.33
CA LEU A 73 -33.46 12.46 3.88
C LEU A 73 -33.12 12.26 2.37
N GLN A 74 -33.90 11.53 1.57
CA GLN A 74 -33.58 11.34 0.14
C GLN A 74 -34.79 11.69 -0.75
N ARG A 75 -34.56 12.37 -1.88
CA ARG A 75 -35.61 12.74 -2.86
C ARG A 75 -35.60 11.73 -4.00
N GLY A 76 -36.64 10.91 -4.13
CA GLY A 76 -36.81 9.97 -5.26
C GLY A 76 -38.01 9.01 -5.09
N PRO A 77 -38.43 8.27 -6.13
CA PRO A 77 -39.74 7.59 -6.13
C PRO A 77 -39.82 6.26 -5.37
N VAL A 78 -38.70 5.64 -4.96
CA VAL A 78 -38.69 4.43 -4.11
C VAL A 78 -37.42 4.46 -3.25
N LEU A 79 -37.55 4.80 -1.98
CA LEU A 79 -36.42 4.90 -1.03
C LEU A 79 -36.40 3.65 -0.16
N CYS A 80 -35.52 2.70 -0.47
CA CYS A 80 -35.41 1.49 0.32
C CYS A 80 -33.96 1.15 0.62
N CYS A 81 -33.65 1.13 1.92
CA CYS A 81 -32.40 0.61 2.42
C CYS A 81 -32.55 -0.86 2.76
N THR A 82 -32.05 -1.72 1.87
CA THR A 82 -31.98 -3.16 2.06
C THR A 82 -30.54 -3.60 2.36
N LEU A 83 -30.34 -4.90 2.60
CA LEU A 83 -29.02 -5.49 2.79
C LEU A 83 -28.11 -5.30 1.56
N ASP A 84 -28.70 -5.18 0.36
CA ASP A 84 -27.94 -5.01 -0.88
C ASP A 84 -27.36 -3.59 -1.04
N ASN A 85 -27.87 -2.62 -0.29
CA ASN A 85 -27.52 -1.20 -0.37
C ASN A 85 -26.60 -0.74 0.76
N ILE A 86 -26.05 -1.66 1.56
CA ILE A 86 -25.14 -1.29 2.64
C ILE A 86 -23.91 -0.56 2.08
N PRO A 87 -23.50 0.59 2.68
CA PRO A 87 -22.47 1.47 2.12
C PRO A 87 -21.03 0.95 2.36
N LEU A 88 -20.77 -0.31 2.02
CA LEU A 88 -19.42 -0.84 1.88
C LEU A 88 -18.67 -0.06 0.80
N ILE A 89 -17.36 0.13 0.94
CA ILE A 89 -16.56 0.91 -0.02
C ILE A 89 -16.69 0.29 -1.42
N SER A 90 -16.57 -1.02 -1.52
CA SER A 90 -16.70 -1.76 -2.78
C SER A 90 -18.11 -1.69 -3.36
N LYS A 91 -19.14 -1.64 -2.52
CA LYS A 91 -20.53 -1.50 -2.97
C LYS A 91 -20.78 -0.17 -3.63
N CYS A 92 -20.21 0.91 -3.10
CA CYS A 92 -20.27 2.24 -3.71
C CYS A 92 -19.68 2.25 -5.14
N GLY A 93 -18.69 1.40 -5.42
CA GLY A 93 -18.02 1.27 -6.71
C GLY A 93 -18.59 0.21 -7.65
N THR A 94 -19.86 -0.19 -7.50
CA THR A 94 -20.41 -1.33 -8.26
C THR A 94 -20.88 -0.95 -9.66
N LEU A 95 -21.65 0.12 -9.79
CA LEU A 95 -22.33 0.49 -11.04
C LEU A 95 -21.58 1.62 -11.76
N PRO A 96 -21.73 1.78 -13.09
CA PRO A 96 -21.18 2.95 -13.79
C PRO A 96 -21.99 4.23 -13.50
N PRO A 97 -21.34 5.41 -13.39
CA PRO A 97 -19.90 5.65 -13.60
C PRO A 97 -19.01 5.34 -12.39
N GLU A 98 -19.57 5.03 -11.21
CA GLU A 98 -18.86 4.87 -9.95
C GLU A 98 -17.78 3.79 -10.01
N SER A 99 -18.06 2.70 -10.72
CA SER A 99 -17.17 1.56 -10.91
C SER A 99 -15.91 1.93 -11.68
N CYS A 100 -16.00 2.82 -12.68
CA CYS A 100 -14.83 3.31 -13.40
C CYS A 100 -13.91 4.12 -12.49
N PHE A 101 -14.50 4.98 -11.65
CA PHE A 101 -13.73 5.75 -10.67
C PHE A 101 -13.12 4.83 -9.61
N PHE A 102 -13.88 3.87 -9.08
CA PHE A 102 -13.39 2.90 -8.11
C PHE A 102 -12.20 2.10 -8.66
N SER A 103 -12.31 1.55 -9.88
CA SER A 103 -11.20 0.86 -10.55
C SER A 103 -9.97 1.76 -10.70
N LEU A 104 -10.16 3.02 -11.11
CA LEU A 104 -9.07 3.99 -11.27
C LEU A 104 -8.36 4.27 -9.94
N ILE A 105 -9.13 4.52 -8.87
CA ILE A 105 -8.61 4.82 -7.53
C ILE A 105 -7.85 3.63 -6.97
N CYS A 106 -8.40 2.42 -7.05
CA CYS A 106 -7.72 1.19 -6.61
C CYS A 106 -6.46 0.91 -7.41
N SER A 107 -6.46 1.18 -8.73
CA SER A 107 -5.29 1.00 -9.59
C SER A 107 -4.20 2.01 -9.30
N ALA A 108 -4.55 3.28 -9.12
CA ALA A 108 -3.62 4.33 -8.69
C ALA A 108 -3.05 4.02 -7.30
N GLY A 109 -3.88 3.55 -6.37
CA GLY A 109 -3.47 3.14 -5.03
C GLY A 109 -2.50 1.97 -5.04
N SER A 110 -2.79 0.95 -5.85
CA SER A 110 -1.89 -0.20 -6.06
C SER A 110 -0.50 0.25 -6.52
N PHE A 111 -0.44 1.11 -7.55
CA PHE A 111 0.82 1.66 -8.04
C PHE A 111 1.58 2.44 -6.97
N LEU A 112 0.90 3.33 -6.24
CA LEU A 112 1.50 4.14 -5.19
C LEU A 112 1.99 3.27 -4.01
N VAL A 113 1.24 2.25 -3.61
CA VAL A 113 1.64 1.28 -2.57
C VAL A 113 2.90 0.53 -3.00
N MET A 114 2.98 0.07 -4.25
CA MET A 114 4.17 -0.60 -4.77
C MET A 114 5.39 0.32 -4.74
N LEU A 115 5.23 1.56 -5.20
CA LEU A 115 6.30 2.54 -5.27
C LEU A 115 6.79 2.97 -3.88
N ILE A 116 5.87 3.30 -2.96
CA ILE A 116 6.21 3.65 -1.57
C ILE A 116 6.88 2.46 -0.88
N GLY A 117 6.37 1.23 -1.07
CA GLY A 117 6.97 0.02 -0.52
C GLY A 117 8.41 -0.19 -1.01
N LEU A 118 8.64 -0.01 -2.32
CA LEU A 118 9.97 -0.15 -2.93
C LEU A 118 10.95 0.91 -2.41
N LEU A 119 10.52 2.18 -2.34
CA LEU A 119 11.34 3.27 -1.83
C LEU A 119 11.66 3.07 -0.35
N ARG A 120 10.69 2.62 0.45
CA ARG A 120 10.92 2.29 1.86
C ARG A 120 11.93 1.17 2.00
N TYR A 121 11.80 0.12 1.18
CA TYR A 121 12.75 -0.99 1.18
C TYR A 121 14.18 -0.53 0.87
N ALA A 122 14.36 0.29 -0.16
CA ALA A 122 15.66 0.83 -0.54
C ALA A 122 16.24 1.78 0.52
N GLN A 123 15.39 2.64 1.09
CA GLN A 123 15.79 3.57 2.15
C GLN A 123 16.34 2.82 3.37
N VAL A 124 15.71 1.71 3.76
CA VAL A 124 16.17 0.88 4.89
C VAL A 124 17.53 0.25 4.58
N ILE A 125 17.78 -0.16 3.34
CA ILE A 125 19.07 -0.71 2.92
C ILE A 125 20.16 0.37 2.93
N GLU A 126 19.87 1.58 2.47
CA GLU A 126 20.81 2.70 2.45
C GLU A 126 21.22 3.12 3.87
N LYS A 127 20.24 3.37 4.74
CA LYS A 127 20.49 3.89 6.10
C LYS A 127 20.96 2.80 7.08
N HIS A 128 20.70 1.53 6.77
CA HIS A 128 20.96 0.41 7.66
C HIS A 128 21.54 -0.79 6.90
N GLN A 129 21.22 -2.01 7.35
CA GLN A 129 21.52 -3.26 6.65
C GLN A 129 20.20 -3.95 6.36
N ASN A 130 20.11 -4.66 5.23
CA ASN A 130 18.89 -5.37 4.90
C ASN A 130 18.59 -6.44 5.96
N CYS A 131 17.30 -6.66 6.23
CA CYS A 131 16.88 -7.72 7.13
C CYS A 131 15.57 -8.34 6.65
N ILE A 132 15.26 -9.53 7.17
CA ILE A 132 14.06 -10.31 6.80
C ILE A 132 12.79 -9.47 6.92
N LEU A 133 12.70 -8.63 7.95
CA LEU A 133 11.56 -7.76 8.19
C LEU A 133 11.33 -6.73 7.08
N ASN A 134 12.41 -6.19 6.50
CA ASN A 134 12.35 -5.24 5.40
C ASN A 134 11.85 -5.92 4.11
N THR A 135 12.42 -7.10 3.78
CA THR A 135 11.99 -7.89 2.61
C THR A 135 10.54 -8.36 2.76
N ALA A 136 10.15 -8.86 3.93
CA ALA A 136 8.77 -9.28 4.19
C ALA A 136 7.78 -8.10 4.10
N GLY A 137 8.17 -6.91 4.58
CA GLY A 137 7.39 -5.68 4.45
C GLY A 137 7.15 -5.28 2.99
N LEU A 138 8.18 -5.37 2.14
CA LEU A 138 8.05 -5.13 0.69
C LEU A 138 7.13 -6.15 0.03
N SER A 139 7.38 -7.45 0.26
CA SER A 139 6.59 -8.52 -0.35
C SER A 139 5.11 -8.41 0.01
N THR A 140 4.79 -8.14 1.27
CA THR A 140 3.41 -7.98 1.73
C THR A 140 2.73 -6.74 1.16
N ALA A 141 3.46 -5.63 0.98
CA ALA A 141 2.94 -4.44 0.30
C ALA A 141 2.62 -4.71 -1.18
N TRP A 142 3.45 -5.49 -1.89
CA TRP A 142 3.19 -5.84 -3.29
C TRP A 142 2.06 -6.86 -3.45
N ILE A 143 1.94 -7.81 -2.51
CA ILE A 143 0.77 -8.71 -2.45
C ILE A 143 -0.51 -7.90 -2.22
N CYS A 144 -0.47 -6.90 -1.33
CA CYS A 144 -1.58 -5.97 -1.13
C CYS A 144 -1.96 -5.23 -2.42
N ALA A 145 -0.96 -4.69 -3.12
CA ALA A 145 -1.16 -4.01 -4.39
C ALA A 145 -1.80 -4.92 -5.46
N ALA A 146 -1.40 -6.19 -5.54
CA ALA A 146 -2.04 -7.16 -6.42
C ALA A 146 -3.51 -7.43 -6.03
N GLY A 147 -3.78 -7.56 -4.73
CA GLY A 147 -5.14 -7.67 -4.20
C GLY A 147 -6.02 -6.45 -4.55
N LEU A 148 -5.47 -5.23 -4.44
CA LEU A 148 -6.16 -3.99 -4.79
C LEU A 148 -6.51 -3.90 -6.28
N ILE A 149 -5.62 -4.36 -7.18
CA ILE A 149 -5.95 -4.44 -8.62
C ILE A 149 -7.13 -5.37 -8.84
N LEU A 150 -7.11 -6.56 -8.23
CA LEU A 150 -8.18 -7.53 -8.39
C LEU A 150 -9.51 -7.00 -7.83
N LEU A 151 -9.49 -6.52 -6.57
CA LEU A 151 -10.65 -5.94 -5.89
C LEU A 151 -11.25 -4.76 -6.66
N GLY A 152 -10.41 -3.86 -7.16
CA GLY A 152 -10.83 -2.64 -7.84
C GLY A 152 -11.46 -2.89 -9.20
N ASN A 153 -10.96 -3.87 -9.96
CA ASN A 153 -11.39 -4.11 -11.33
C ASN A 153 -12.51 -5.15 -11.47
N PHE A 154 -12.76 -5.96 -10.44
CA PHE A 154 -13.85 -6.93 -10.42
C PHE A 154 -14.88 -6.49 -9.39
N GLN A 155 -16.01 -5.95 -9.83
CA GLN A 155 -17.04 -5.37 -8.95
C GLN A 155 -17.78 -6.44 -8.16
N VAL A 156 -18.18 -6.08 -6.94
CA VAL A 156 -18.76 -7.03 -5.98
C VAL A 156 -20.06 -7.66 -6.45
N ASP A 157 -20.86 -7.03 -7.32
CA ASP A 157 -22.11 -7.66 -7.80
C ASP A 157 -21.97 -8.40 -9.13
N PHE A 158 -20.98 -8.04 -9.95
CA PHE A 158 -20.79 -8.63 -11.28
C PHE A 158 -19.74 -9.74 -11.33
N ALA A 159 -18.75 -9.70 -10.42
CA ALA A 159 -17.64 -10.65 -10.38
C ALA A 159 -17.25 -11.02 -8.94
N LYS A 160 -18.26 -11.41 -8.14
CA LYS A 160 -18.18 -11.75 -6.70
C LYS A 160 -16.94 -12.54 -6.29
N VAL A 161 -16.67 -13.65 -6.97
CA VAL A 161 -15.57 -14.55 -6.60
C VAL A 161 -14.22 -13.85 -6.69
N LEU A 162 -13.94 -13.18 -7.82
CA LEU A 162 -12.68 -12.47 -8.02
C LEU A 162 -12.58 -11.25 -7.09
N HIS A 163 -13.68 -10.54 -6.88
CA HIS A 163 -13.75 -9.44 -5.93
C HIS A 163 -13.33 -9.87 -4.51
N TYR A 164 -13.95 -10.94 -3.98
CA TYR A 164 -13.65 -11.42 -2.63
C TYR A 164 -12.27 -12.08 -2.50
N ILE A 165 -11.74 -12.70 -3.57
CA ILE A 165 -10.33 -13.10 -3.60
C ILE A 165 -9.45 -11.85 -3.48
N GLY A 166 -9.76 -10.79 -4.21
CA GLY A 166 -9.05 -9.51 -4.15
C GLY A 166 -9.09 -8.91 -2.74
N ALA A 167 -10.26 -8.84 -2.12
CA ALA A 167 -10.45 -8.37 -0.74
C ALA A 167 -9.64 -9.22 0.26
N GLY A 168 -9.76 -10.54 0.16
CA GLY A 168 -9.08 -11.52 1.01
C GLY A 168 -7.56 -11.51 0.85
N VAL A 169 -7.03 -11.02 -0.27
CA VAL A 169 -5.60 -10.77 -0.45
C VAL A 169 -5.24 -9.38 0.08
N ALA A 170 -5.93 -8.33 -0.33
CA ALA A 170 -5.58 -6.94 -0.05
C ALA A 170 -5.62 -6.61 1.45
N PHE A 171 -6.70 -6.99 2.15
CA PHE A 171 -6.90 -6.57 3.54
C PHE A 171 -5.93 -7.26 4.51
N PRO A 172 -5.78 -8.60 4.51
CA PRO A 172 -4.82 -9.26 5.39
C PRO A 172 -3.36 -8.89 5.09
N SER A 173 -3.00 -8.75 3.80
CA SER A 173 -1.62 -8.38 3.44
C SER A 173 -1.27 -6.93 3.76
N SER A 174 -2.20 -5.99 3.62
CA SER A 174 -2.01 -4.61 4.13
C SER A 174 -1.84 -4.59 5.64
N MET A 175 -2.67 -5.33 6.39
CA MET A 175 -2.54 -5.45 7.84
C MET A 175 -1.18 -6.03 8.24
N LEU A 176 -0.75 -7.12 7.60
CA LEU A 176 0.56 -7.70 7.83
C LEU A 176 1.68 -6.70 7.49
N SER A 177 1.56 -5.97 6.39
CA SER A 177 2.55 -4.97 5.97
C SER A 177 2.72 -3.88 7.03
N VAL A 178 1.64 -3.28 7.54
CA VAL A 178 1.72 -2.21 8.55
C VAL A 178 2.21 -2.73 9.92
N CYS A 179 1.90 -3.99 10.27
CA CYS A 179 2.50 -4.66 11.44
C CYS A 179 4.02 -4.79 11.29
N LEU A 180 4.49 -5.29 10.15
CA LEU A 180 5.93 -5.46 9.88
C LEU A 180 6.64 -4.11 9.83
N GLN A 181 6.02 -3.09 9.21
CA GLN A 181 6.58 -1.74 9.13
C GLN A 181 6.61 -1.04 10.50
N SER A 182 5.63 -1.27 11.37
CA SER A 182 5.67 -0.77 12.75
C SER A 182 6.80 -1.39 13.55
N ALA A 183 6.94 -2.72 13.48
CA ALA A 183 8.06 -3.43 14.11
C ALA A 183 9.41 -2.95 13.57
N LEU A 184 9.50 -2.72 12.25
CA LEU A 184 10.70 -2.20 11.61
C LEU A 184 11.02 -0.79 12.08
N THR A 185 10.00 0.07 12.21
CA THR A 185 10.16 1.44 12.72
C THR A 185 10.80 1.44 14.10
N TYR A 186 10.32 0.61 15.02
CA TYR A 186 10.95 0.47 16.34
C TYR A 186 12.36 -0.09 16.30
N LYS A 187 12.60 -1.10 15.45
CA LYS A 187 13.92 -1.69 15.29
C LYS A 187 14.96 -0.68 14.81
N LEU A 188 14.54 0.26 13.97
CA LEU A 188 15.42 1.27 13.37
C LEU A 188 15.52 2.57 14.18
N ALA A 189 14.60 2.81 15.12
CA ALA A 189 14.57 4.01 15.93
C ALA A 189 15.81 4.16 16.82
N LYS A 190 16.43 5.34 16.77
CA LYS A 190 17.59 5.73 17.60
C LYS A 190 17.34 7.02 18.37
N THR A 191 16.40 7.85 17.92
CA THR A 191 16.04 9.13 18.55
C THR A 191 14.65 9.07 19.16
N GLN A 192 14.37 9.96 20.12
CA GLN A 192 13.05 10.05 20.76
C GLN A 192 11.94 10.36 19.74
N GLU A 193 12.21 11.22 18.76
CA GLU A 193 11.24 11.52 17.68
C GLU A 193 10.90 10.28 16.85
N GLN A 194 11.89 9.43 16.54
CA GLN A 194 11.65 8.18 15.82
C GLN A 194 10.83 7.18 16.65
N TYR A 195 11.04 7.14 17.98
CA TYR A 195 10.19 6.35 18.87
C TYR A 195 8.75 6.88 18.91
N TRP A 196 8.54 8.20 18.92
CA TRP A 196 7.19 8.78 18.82
C TRP A 196 6.45 8.36 17.54
N VAL A 197 7.13 8.38 16.39
CA VAL A 197 6.58 7.85 15.14
C VAL A 197 6.26 6.35 15.27
N GLY A 198 7.12 5.57 15.92
CA GLY A 198 6.85 4.17 16.26
C GLY A 198 5.57 3.98 17.08
N HIS A 199 5.38 4.78 18.14
CA HIS A 199 4.18 4.72 18.99
C HIS A 199 2.91 5.08 18.22
N LEU A 200 2.96 6.14 17.41
CA LEU A 200 1.88 6.53 16.53
C LEU A 200 1.50 5.37 15.59
N ARG A 201 2.49 4.78 14.90
CA ARG A 201 2.28 3.67 13.98
C ARG A 201 1.72 2.41 14.64
N MET A 202 2.19 2.07 15.84
CA MET A 202 1.63 0.94 16.59
C MET A 202 0.20 1.20 17.04
N GLY A 203 -0.13 2.41 17.48
CA GLY A 203 -1.51 2.80 17.80
C GLY A 203 -2.43 2.66 16.59
N MET A 204 -2.02 3.19 15.44
CA MET A 204 -2.77 3.07 14.18
C MET A 204 -2.92 1.62 13.73
N THR A 205 -1.85 0.82 13.83
CA THR A 205 -1.85 -0.61 13.49
C THR A 205 -2.80 -1.40 14.39
N LEU A 206 -2.81 -1.12 15.69
CA LEU A 206 -3.72 -1.78 16.63
C LEU A 206 -5.19 -1.43 16.33
N LEU A 207 -5.48 -0.15 16.10
CA LEU A 207 -6.82 0.30 15.72
C LEU A 207 -7.26 -0.30 14.38
N ALA A 208 -6.34 -0.42 13.41
CA ALA A 208 -6.61 -1.04 12.12
C ALA A 208 -6.90 -2.54 12.30
N LEU A 209 -6.13 -3.25 13.12
CA LEU A 209 -6.38 -4.67 13.42
C LEU A 209 -7.75 -4.87 14.06
N ILE A 210 -8.10 -4.06 15.07
CA ILE A 210 -9.43 -4.10 15.71
C ILE A 210 -10.52 -3.86 14.67
N SER A 211 -10.36 -2.82 13.83
CA SER A 211 -11.34 -2.47 12.79
C SER A 211 -11.50 -3.59 11.76
N LEU A 212 -10.40 -4.19 11.29
CA LEU A 212 -10.45 -5.30 10.34
C LEU A 212 -11.16 -6.53 10.92
N VAL A 213 -10.84 -6.88 12.17
CA VAL A 213 -11.47 -8.02 12.84
C VAL A 213 -12.96 -7.78 13.05
N LEU A 214 -13.35 -6.59 13.55
CA LEU A 214 -14.76 -6.25 13.76
C LEU A 214 -15.52 -6.19 12.43
N SER A 215 -14.92 -5.60 11.39
CA SER A 215 -15.49 -5.59 10.05
C SER A 215 -15.76 -7.02 9.56
N GLY A 216 -14.76 -7.91 9.60
CA GLY A 216 -14.92 -9.30 9.16
C GLY A 216 -15.94 -10.10 9.99
N VAL A 217 -15.91 -9.99 11.33
CA VAL A 217 -16.83 -10.70 12.22
C VAL A 217 -18.28 -10.26 11.99
N PHE A 218 -18.51 -8.96 11.86
CA PHE A 218 -19.85 -8.42 11.63
C PHE A 218 -20.33 -8.60 10.19
N PHE A 219 -19.43 -8.65 9.21
CA PHE A 219 -19.76 -8.92 7.81
C PHE A 219 -20.41 -10.30 7.64
N CYS A 220 -19.94 -11.30 8.38
CA CYS A 220 -20.46 -12.67 8.32
C CYS A 220 -21.84 -12.85 8.97
N GLN A 221 -22.42 -11.81 9.57
CA GLN A 221 -23.71 -11.87 10.27
C GLN A 221 -24.85 -11.51 9.32
N GLU A 222 -26.03 -12.09 9.49
CA GLU A 222 -27.22 -11.77 8.67
C GLU A 222 -27.98 -10.51 9.13
N SER A 223 -27.51 -9.84 10.18
CA SER A 223 -28.16 -8.63 10.72
C SER A 223 -27.78 -7.37 9.95
N PHE A 224 -28.79 -6.59 9.53
CA PHE A 224 -28.59 -5.28 8.88
C PHE A 224 -27.71 -4.34 9.70
N VAL A 225 -27.95 -4.28 11.02
CA VAL A 225 -27.20 -3.41 11.93
C VAL A 225 -25.74 -3.83 12.00
N LEU A 226 -25.48 -5.14 12.06
CA LEU A 226 -24.11 -5.67 12.13
C LEU A 226 -23.39 -5.47 10.78
N GLN A 227 -24.02 -5.72 9.64
CA GLN A 227 -23.39 -5.47 8.36
C GLN A 227 -23.17 -3.97 8.08
N HIS A 228 -24.08 -3.09 8.51
CA HIS A 228 -23.83 -1.64 8.48
C HIS A 228 -22.62 -1.29 9.36
N THR A 229 -22.57 -1.83 10.58
CA THR A 229 -21.44 -1.65 11.49
C THR A 229 -20.14 -2.18 10.86
N SER A 230 -20.19 -3.30 10.14
CA SER A 230 -19.06 -3.85 9.39
C SER A 230 -18.54 -2.87 8.34
N ALA A 231 -19.45 -2.22 7.60
CA ALA A 231 -19.08 -1.18 6.63
C ALA A 231 -18.39 -0.01 7.32
N ILE A 232 -18.89 0.48 8.45
CA ILE A 232 -18.22 1.54 9.22
C ILE A 232 -16.78 1.12 9.58
N PHE A 233 -16.59 -0.10 10.07
CA PHE A 233 -15.26 -0.60 10.39
C PHE A 233 -14.37 -0.82 9.16
N GLU A 234 -14.92 -1.17 7.99
CA GLU A 234 -14.20 -1.21 6.71
C GLU A 234 -13.67 0.18 6.35
N TRP A 235 -14.52 1.21 6.46
CA TRP A 235 -14.13 2.60 6.24
C TRP A 235 -13.04 3.06 7.20
N ILE A 236 -13.21 2.81 8.51
CA ILE A 236 -12.19 3.14 9.52
C ILE A 236 -10.87 2.42 9.22
N TYR A 237 -10.92 1.13 8.90
CA TYR A 237 -9.75 0.36 8.52
C TYR A 237 -9.01 0.99 7.34
N CYS A 238 -9.74 1.29 6.26
CA CYS A 238 -9.17 1.90 5.05
C CYS A 238 -8.49 3.24 5.38
N MET A 239 -9.16 4.13 6.14
CA MET A 239 -8.59 5.41 6.55
C MET A 239 -7.31 5.24 7.37
N LEU A 240 -7.30 4.32 8.33
CA LEU A 240 -6.12 4.05 9.15
C LEU A 240 -4.94 3.55 8.33
N ILE A 241 -5.16 2.64 7.37
CA ILE A 241 -4.10 2.17 6.48
C ILE A 241 -3.57 3.31 5.61
N MET A 242 -4.45 4.12 5.02
CA MET A 242 -4.03 5.26 4.19
C MET A 242 -3.21 6.29 4.99
N LEU A 243 -3.68 6.65 6.19
CA LEU A 243 -2.95 7.56 7.07
C LEU A 243 -1.62 6.95 7.52
N PHE A 244 -1.57 5.63 7.75
CA PHE A 244 -0.33 4.94 8.12
C PHE A 244 0.72 5.11 7.04
N TYR A 245 0.37 4.89 5.78
CA TYR A 245 1.29 5.14 4.66
C TYR A 245 1.71 6.60 4.59
N GLY A 246 0.80 7.55 4.86
CA GLY A 246 1.11 8.97 4.95
C GLY A 246 2.22 9.30 5.95
N THR A 247 2.34 8.54 7.05
CA THR A 247 3.41 8.74 8.03
C THR A 247 4.81 8.51 7.47
N PHE A 248 4.99 7.78 6.35
CA PHE A 248 6.31 7.62 5.73
C PHE A 248 6.88 8.94 5.21
N ALA A 249 6.06 9.99 5.08
CA ALA A 249 6.52 11.33 4.76
C ALA A 249 7.59 11.83 5.74
N PHE A 250 7.50 11.45 7.03
CA PHE A 250 8.47 11.83 8.06
C PHE A 250 9.87 11.25 7.79
N GLU A 251 9.97 10.06 7.19
CA GLU A 251 11.27 9.48 6.85
C GLU A 251 11.69 9.78 5.41
N PHE A 252 10.74 9.96 4.49
CA PHE A 252 11.02 10.20 3.08
C PHE A 252 11.57 11.61 2.83
N GLY A 253 11.27 12.57 3.70
CA GLY A 253 11.87 13.91 3.66
C GLY A 253 13.40 13.91 3.71
N ASP A 254 14.00 12.86 4.27
CA ASP A 254 15.45 12.70 4.39
C ASP A 254 16.05 11.78 3.31
N MET A 255 15.30 11.45 2.25
CA MET A 255 15.81 10.58 1.18
C MET A 255 16.78 11.31 0.26
N SER A 256 17.89 10.66 -0.03
CA SER A 256 18.97 11.21 -0.85
C SER A 256 19.00 10.57 -2.24
N GLY A 257 19.82 11.09 -3.15
CA GLY A 257 20.09 10.44 -4.44
C GLY A 257 20.71 9.03 -4.28
N GLU A 258 21.28 8.70 -3.12
CA GLU A 258 21.87 7.39 -2.84
C GLU A 258 20.81 6.28 -2.71
N THR A 259 19.59 6.60 -2.24
CA THR A 259 18.49 5.62 -2.23
C THR A 259 18.19 5.12 -3.65
N LEU A 260 18.24 6.04 -4.62
CA LEU A 260 18.02 5.72 -6.04
C LEU A 260 19.18 4.89 -6.61
N MET A 261 20.41 5.11 -6.13
CA MET A 261 21.57 4.28 -6.49
C MET A 261 21.48 2.85 -5.93
N VAL A 262 20.90 2.66 -4.74
CA VAL A 262 20.62 1.31 -4.21
C VAL A 262 19.66 0.56 -5.14
N LEU A 263 18.63 1.24 -5.64
CA LEU A 263 17.71 0.67 -6.61
C LEU A 263 18.39 0.34 -7.94
N SER A 264 19.30 1.19 -8.45
CA SER A 264 20.00 0.93 -9.71
C SER A 264 21.02 -0.21 -9.60
N ARG A 265 21.75 -0.31 -8.49
CA ARG A 265 22.73 -1.38 -8.25
C ARG A 265 22.08 -2.74 -8.00
N GLY A 266 20.90 -2.77 -7.38
CA GLY A 266 20.09 -3.98 -7.22
C GLY A 266 19.70 -4.62 -8.56
N GLY A 267 19.61 -3.84 -9.64
CA GLY A 267 19.41 -4.32 -11.01
C GLY A 267 20.67 -4.85 -11.69
N SER A 268 21.87 -4.40 -11.30
CA SER A 268 23.15 -4.86 -11.88
C SER A 268 23.71 -6.11 -11.20
N ALA A 269 23.34 -6.39 -9.94
CA ALA A 269 23.86 -7.54 -9.19
C ALA A 269 23.30 -8.91 -9.64
N GLN A 270 22.27 -8.95 -10.50
CA GLN A 270 21.77 -10.20 -11.11
C GLN A 270 22.41 -10.51 -12.49
N SER A 271 23.25 -9.64 -13.04
CA SER A 271 23.87 -9.84 -14.38
C SER A 271 25.33 -10.32 -14.36
N PHE A 272 25.92 -10.59 -13.19
CA PHE A 272 27.28 -11.12 -13.09
C PHE A 272 27.29 -12.42 -12.26
N ASN A 273 26.74 -13.49 -12.83
CA ASN A 273 27.04 -14.84 -12.35
C ASN A 273 27.06 -15.88 -13.49
N SER A 274 27.48 -15.46 -14.68
CA SER A 274 27.65 -16.32 -15.84
C SER A 274 28.96 -16.04 -16.56
N ASP A 275 30.09 -16.04 -15.85
CA ASP A 275 31.41 -16.02 -16.49
C ASP A 275 32.43 -16.77 -15.63
N HIS A 276 32.21 -18.08 -15.45
CA HIS A 276 33.28 -19.02 -15.11
C HIS A 276 32.96 -20.42 -15.60
N LYS A 277 32.94 -20.63 -16.93
CA LYS A 277 33.37 -21.90 -17.53
C LYS A 277 33.61 -21.81 -19.04
N ALA A 278 34.78 -21.32 -19.44
CA ALA A 278 35.37 -21.66 -20.73
C ALA A 278 36.87 -21.38 -20.71
N GLU A 279 37.68 -22.39 -20.42
CA GLU A 279 38.93 -22.59 -21.16
C GLU A 279 39.26 -24.09 -21.21
N VAL A 280 39.60 -24.54 -22.42
CA VAL A 280 39.80 -25.94 -22.85
C VAL A 280 41.24 -26.07 -23.35
N GLY A 281 41.89 -27.20 -23.00
CA GLY A 281 43.05 -27.78 -23.70
C GLY A 281 44.41 -27.44 -23.08
N SER A 282 45.41 -28.33 -22.96
CA SER A 282 45.67 -29.59 -23.66
C SER A 282 46.86 -30.37 -23.01
N ASN A 283 46.94 -31.68 -23.32
CA ASN A 283 48.03 -32.67 -23.16
C ASN A 283 48.26 -33.28 -21.75
N ARG A 284 48.45 -34.60 -21.57
CA ARG A 284 49.02 -35.67 -22.44
C ARG A 284 48.65 -37.07 -21.89
N HIS A 285 48.58 -38.05 -22.79
CA HIS A 285 48.42 -39.50 -22.58
C HIS A 285 49.29 -40.13 -21.47
N GLN A 286 48.73 -41.05 -20.68
CA GLN A 286 49.23 -42.44 -20.59
C GLN A 286 48.19 -43.41 -19.98
N VAL A 287 48.17 -44.61 -20.55
CA VAL A 287 47.33 -45.78 -20.28
C VAL A 287 47.81 -46.51 -19.03
N GLU A 288 46.91 -47.01 -18.18
CA GLU A 288 46.97 -48.35 -17.54
C GLU A 288 45.81 -48.61 -16.54
N GLY A 289 45.20 -49.80 -16.62
CA GLY A 289 44.72 -50.57 -15.47
C GLY A 289 43.27 -50.41 -14.98
N PHE A 290 42.36 -51.24 -15.50
CA PHE A 290 41.17 -51.72 -14.76
C PHE A 290 41.61 -52.71 -13.65
N PRO A 291 40.91 -52.82 -12.51
CA PRO A 291 39.74 -53.71 -12.48
C PRO A 291 38.52 -53.22 -11.69
N MET A 292 37.39 -53.77 -12.12
CA MET A 292 36.10 -53.94 -11.47
C MET A 292 36.16 -54.24 -9.97
N VAL A 293 35.34 -53.54 -9.18
CA VAL A 293 34.62 -54.13 -8.03
C VAL A 293 33.19 -53.56 -8.01
N GLU A 294 32.27 -54.49 -7.84
CA GLU A 294 30.81 -54.44 -7.90
C GLU A 294 30.19 -54.16 -6.51
N ALA A 295 28.86 -53.99 -6.48
CA ALA A 295 27.93 -53.90 -5.34
C ALA A 295 27.71 -52.49 -4.74
N SER A 296 26.60 -51.79 -5.03
CA SER A 296 25.22 -52.01 -4.57
C SER A 296 25.02 -51.83 -3.07
N TRP A 297 24.55 -50.64 -2.69
CA TRP A 297 23.41 -50.38 -1.80
C TRP A 297 22.77 -49.06 -2.24
#